data_AF-A0A962QD75-F1
#
_entry.id   AF-A0A962QD75-F1
#
_cell.length_a   1.000
_cell.length_b   1.000
_cell.length_c   1.000
_cell.angle_alpha   90.00
_cell.angle_beta   90.00
_cell.angle_gamma   90.00
#
_symmetry.space_group_name_H-M   'P 1'
#
loop_
_entity.id
_entity.type
_entity.pdbx_description
1 polymer ?
#
loop_
_entity_poly.entity_id
_entity_poly.type
_entity_poly.pdbx_seq_one_letter_code
_entity_poly.pdbx_strand_id
1 'polypeptide(L)'
;MSESTQLSASEKQAQLMEQLNEMVECSQQLLHHYVQQMQGESFSIPDRGVVAKAFMQLAERMLTEPDKIAQAQSGYMQGMLSLYQSVAKRMQGEDVVPVVEPEPGDKRFKDDIWRENPYFDFLKQSYLLASQSILDTVRGIESLDPKTAEKVDFYTRQYIEALAPTNFAISNPQVIKATLDSGGENLRKGFAQMLQDLERGKGELRIKMTDLDAFELGKNIAVTPGKVVFQTPLMQLLQYSPSTETVFARPLLIVPPWINKFYILDLKPKNSFIKWAVDQGFTVFVISWINPDESLAERDFEDYLLEGTLAALDAIEQATGESAVNAIGYCLGGTLLMCTLAYLAATGNAQRIKSATFFTTLVDFSEVGE
;
A
#
# COMPACT_ATOMS: atom_id res chain seq x y z
N MET A 1 22.67 34.22 25.78
CA MET A 1 22.09 35.30 24.96
C MET A 1 22.28 34.88 23.51
N SER A 2 21.23 34.35 22.89
CA SER A 2 21.24 33.88 21.50
C SER A 2 20.89 35.04 20.58
N GLU A 3 21.87 35.57 19.86
CA GLU A 3 21.65 36.55 18.80
C GLU A 3 21.04 35.85 17.59
N SER A 4 19.75 36.11 17.37
CA SER A 4 19.05 35.82 16.12
C SER A 4 19.51 36.81 15.05
N THR A 5 20.31 36.35 14.09
CA THR A 5 20.71 37.15 12.93
C THR A 5 19.50 37.45 12.05
N GLN A 6 18.94 38.66 12.16
CA GLN A 6 17.89 39.13 11.26
C GLN A 6 18.51 39.41 9.88
N LEU A 7 18.20 38.56 8.90
CA LEU A 7 18.51 38.79 7.48
C LEU A 7 17.98 40.15 7.01
N SER A 8 18.80 40.89 6.27
CA SER A 8 18.44 42.20 5.70
C SER A 8 17.33 42.07 4.65
N ALA A 9 16.59 43.14 4.38
CA ALA A 9 15.49 43.14 3.42
C ALA A 9 15.95 42.73 2.00
N SER A 10 17.18 43.08 1.61
CA SER A 10 17.78 42.68 0.33
C SER A 10 18.17 41.20 0.27
N GLU A 11 18.65 40.61 1.37
CA GLU A 11 18.98 39.19 1.43
C GLU A 11 17.72 38.32 1.39
N LYS A 12 16.66 38.74 2.09
CA LYS A 12 15.34 38.08 2.00
C LYS A 12 14.77 38.14 0.59
N GLN A 13 14.98 39.25 -0.12
CA GLN A 13 14.48 39.44 -1.48
C GLN A 13 15.28 38.62 -2.51
N ALA A 14 16.60 38.50 -2.32
CA ALA A 14 17.46 37.63 -3.13
C ALA A 14 17.14 36.15 -2.90
N GLN A 15 16.96 35.74 -1.64
CA GLN A 15 16.59 34.38 -1.27
C GLN A 15 15.19 34.01 -1.80
N LEU A 16 14.25 34.94 -1.78
CA LEU A 16 12.93 34.77 -2.40
C LEU A 16 13.02 34.62 -3.93
N MET A 17 13.87 35.40 -4.60
CA MET A 17 14.11 35.29 -6.05
C MET A 17 14.75 33.95 -6.44
N GLU A 18 15.73 33.48 -5.67
CA GLU A 18 16.35 32.18 -5.85
C GLU A 18 15.33 31.05 -5.67
N GLN A 19 14.52 31.12 -4.61
CA GLN A 19 13.43 30.17 -4.36
C GLN A 19 12.37 30.16 -5.48
N LEU A 20 12.03 31.33 -6.02
CA LEU A 20 11.07 31.44 -7.13
C LEU A 20 11.64 30.85 -8.43
N ASN A 21 12.91 31.08 -8.72
CA ASN A 21 13.57 30.50 -9.90
C ASN A 21 13.66 28.97 -9.79
N GLU A 22 14.04 28.43 -8.63
CA GLU A 22 14.00 26.99 -8.38
C GLU A 22 12.59 26.42 -8.60
N MET A 23 11.55 27.07 -8.05
CA MET A 23 10.15 26.63 -8.26
C MET A 23 9.73 26.66 -9.73
N VAL A 24 10.15 27.67 -10.50
CA VAL A 24 9.82 27.79 -11.93
C VAL A 24 10.49 26.69 -12.74
N GLU A 25 11.80 26.48 -12.59
CA GLU A 25 12.53 25.41 -13.27
C GLU A 25 11.92 24.03 -12.97
N CYS A 26 11.60 23.80 -11.70
CA CYS A 26 10.99 22.58 -11.25
C CYS A 26 9.55 22.39 -11.80
N SER A 27 8.76 23.46 -11.91
CA SER A 27 7.41 23.40 -12.50
C SER A 27 7.44 23.01 -13.99
N GLN A 28 8.46 23.46 -14.71
CA GLN A 28 8.67 23.12 -16.12
C GLN A 28 9.05 21.64 -16.29
N GLN A 29 9.87 21.10 -15.38
CA GLN A 29 10.21 19.67 -15.37
C GLN A 29 9.00 18.77 -15.12
N LEU A 30 8.13 19.14 -14.17
CA LEU A 30 6.86 18.44 -13.92
C LEU A 30 5.95 18.45 -15.14
N LEU A 31 5.78 19.61 -15.77
CA LEU A 31 4.95 19.73 -16.97
C LEU A 31 5.49 18.85 -18.10
N HIS A 32 6.81 18.82 -18.28
CA HIS A 32 7.48 17.99 -19.27
C HIS A 32 7.25 16.50 -19.04
N HIS A 33 7.41 16.02 -17.80
CA HIS A 33 7.16 14.63 -17.44
C HIS A 33 5.68 14.23 -17.55
N TYR A 34 4.75 15.10 -17.16
CA TYR A 34 3.31 14.85 -17.30
C TYR A 34 2.90 14.69 -18.77
N VAL A 35 3.44 15.53 -19.66
CA VAL A 35 3.18 15.44 -21.12
C VAL A 35 3.75 14.15 -21.71
N GLN A 36 4.91 13.68 -21.24
CA GLN A 36 5.48 12.40 -21.67
C GLN A 36 4.65 11.19 -21.21
N GLN A 37 4.15 11.20 -19.97
CA GLN A 37 3.28 10.13 -19.47
C GLN A 37 1.96 10.01 -20.23
N MET A 38 1.39 11.13 -20.68
CA MET A 38 0.16 11.15 -21.49
C MET A 38 0.31 10.46 -22.85
N GLN A 39 1.54 10.26 -23.33
CA GLN A 39 1.82 9.65 -24.64
C GLN A 39 2.08 8.13 -24.57
N GLY A 40 2.16 7.54 -23.37
CA GLY A 40 2.39 6.10 -23.17
C GLY A 40 1.11 5.32 -22.86
N GLU A 41 0.98 4.11 -23.41
CA GLU A 41 0.00 3.12 -22.93
C GLU A 41 0.49 2.56 -21.58
N SER A 42 0.17 3.26 -20.49
CA SER A 42 0.48 2.78 -19.14
C SER A 42 -0.65 1.88 -18.63
N PHE A 43 -0.30 0.64 -18.26
CA PHE A 43 -1.15 -0.26 -17.50
C PHE A 43 -1.47 0.39 -16.15
N SER A 44 -2.75 0.71 -15.92
CA SER A 44 -3.21 1.28 -14.65
C SER A 44 -4.09 0.27 -13.93
N ILE A 45 -3.76 0.01 -12.66
CA ILE A 45 -4.69 -0.59 -11.71
C ILE A 45 -5.21 0.58 -10.86
N PRO A 46 -6.52 0.87 -10.91
CA PRO A 46 -7.56 0.08 -11.56
C PRO A 46 -7.68 0.36 -13.06
N ASP A 47 -8.12 -0.65 -13.82
CA ASP A 47 -8.36 -0.53 -15.26
C ASP A 47 -9.39 0.59 -15.52
N ARG A 48 -8.93 1.63 -16.21
CA ARG A 48 -9.73 2.82 -16.53
C ARG A 48 -11.03 2.49 -17.25
N GLY A 49 -11.03 1.48 -18.13
CA GLY A 49 -12.22 1.02 -18.85
C GLY A 49 -13.23 0.33 -17.93
N VAL A 50 -12.76 -0.47 -16.97
CA VAL A 50 -13.64 -1.11 -15.96
C VAL A 50 -14.31 -0.06 -15.09
N VAL A 51 -13.56 0.94 -14.62
CA VAL A 51 -14.09 2.06 -13.83
C VAL A 51 -15.11 2.86 -14.65
N ALA A 52 -14.74 3.27 -15.87
CA ALA A 52 -15.61 4.05 -16.75
C ALA A 52 -16.94 3.34 -17.03
N LYS A 53 -16.90 2.02 -17.29
CA LYS A 53 -18.11 1.23 -17.53
C LYS A 53 -19.03 1.19 -16.31
N ALA A 54 -18.47 1.01 -15.11
CA ALA A 54 -19.25 0.99 -13.88
C ALA A 54 -19.95 2.34 -13.63
N PHE A 55 -19.25 3.46 -13.84
CA PHE A 55 -19.84 4.80 -13.71
C PHE A 55 -20.84 5.14 -14.82
N MET A 56 -20.66 4.65 -16.06
CA MET A 56 -21.68 4.81 -17.11
C MET A 56 -22.97 4.08 -16.73
N GLN A 57 -22.88 2.86 -16.20
CA GLN A 57 -24.05 2.10 -15.73
C GLN A 57 -24.74 2.81 -14.56
N LEU A 58 -23.96 3.38 -13.62
CA LEU A 58 -24.51 4.24 -12.57
C LEU A 58 -25.28 5.43 -13.16
N ALA A 59 -24.68 6.16 -14.11
CA ALA A 59 -25.29 7.33 -14.72
C ALA A 59 -26.59 7.00 -15.48
N GLU A 60 -26.62 5.89 -16.23
CA GLU A 60 -27.83 5.40 -16.89
C GLU A 60 -28.95 5.10 -15.88
N ARG A 61 -28.63 4.46 -14.75
CA ARG A 61 -29.61 4.15 -13.71
C ARG A 61 -30.09 5.39 -12.96
N MET A 62 -29.20 6.33 -12.68
CA MET A 62 -29.55 7.63 -12.09
C MET A 62 -30.61 8.36 -12.93
N LEU A 63 -30.51 8.35 -14.26
CA LEU A 63 -31.52 8.95 -15.13
C LEU A 63 -32.90 8.28 -15.03
N THR A 64 -32.96 7.01 -14.64
CA THR A 64 -34.22 6.26 -14.47
C THR A 64 -34.85 6.41 -13.07
N GLU A 65 -34.12 6.99 -12.11
CA GLU A 65 -34.58 7.15 -10.72
C GLU A 65 -34.50 8.64 -10.25
N PRO A 66 -35.16 9.59 -10.94
CA PRO A 66 -35.05 11.03 -10.66
C PRO A 66 -35.53 11.41 -9.25
N ASP A 67 -36.50 10.68 -8.70
CA ASP A 67 -37.01 10.92 -7.35
C ASP A 67 -35.94 10.70 -6.27
N LYS A 68 -35.08 9.68 -6.44
CA LYS A 68 -33.98 9.42 -5.50
C LYS A 68 -32.92 10.52 -5.54
N ILE A 69 -32.61 11.02 -6.73
CA ILE A 69 -31.68 12.16 -6.90
C ILE A 69 -32.26 13.42 -6.25
N ALA A 70 -33.55 13.70 -6.47
CA ALA A 70 -34.23 14.85 -5.87
C ALA A 70 -34.26 14.76 -4.33
N GLN A 71 -34.50 13.56 -3.78
CA GLN A 71 -34.45 13.30 -2.34
C GLN A 71 -33.04 13.53 -1.78
N ALA A 72 -32.00 13.00 -2.43
CA ALA A 72 -30.61 13.22 -2.03
C ALA A 72 -30.22 14.70 -2.06
N GLN A 73 -30.59 15.41 -3.12
CA GLN A 73 -30.34 16.85 -3.26
C GLN A 73 -31.06 17.65 -2.17
N SER A 74 -32.31 17.30 -1.86
CA SER A 74 -33.08 17.93 -0.77
C SER A 74 -32.42 17.69 0.59
N GLY A 75 -32.00 16.44 0.87
CA GLY A 75 -31.29 16.08 2.09
C GLY A 75 -29.99 16.85 2.27
N TYR A 76 -29.17 16.93 1.21
CA TYR A 76 -27.95 17.73 1.21
C TYR A 76 -28.22 19.22 1.46
N MET A 77 -29.23 19.78 0.79
CA MET A 77 -29.61 21.19 0.97
C MET A 77 -30.06 21.48 2.41
N GLN A 78 -30.84 20.58 3.02
CA GLN A 78 -31.26 20.69 4.42
C GLN A 78 -30.07 20.59 5.39
N GLY A 79 -29.16 19.65 5.15
CA GLY A 79 -27.92 19.52 5.92
C GLY A 79 -27.06 20.77 5.84
N MET A 80 -26.90 21.33 4.64
CA MET A 80 -26.14 22.56 4.42
C MET A 80 -26.81 23.78 5.09
N LEU A 81 -28.14 23.89 5.04
CA LEU A 81 -28.87 24.93 5.75
C LEU A 81 -28.65 24.84 7.27
N SER A 82 -28.69 23.62 7.81
CA SER A 82 -28.43 23.33 9.22
C SER A 82 -26.98 23.67 9.61
N LEU A 83 -26.02 23.43 8.71
CA LEU A 83 -24.62 23.81 8.91
C LEU A 83 -24.47 25.34 8.96
N TYR A 84 -25.07 26.09 8.03
CA TYR A 84 -25.05 27.55 8.06
C TYR A 84 -25.68 28.12 9.35
N GLN A 85 -26.80 27.56 9.79
CA GLN A 85 -27.43 27.93 11.07
C GLN A 85 -26.51 27.64 12.26
N SER A 86 -25.83 26.49 12.24
CA SER A 86 -24.89 26.10 13.29
C SER A 86 -23.68 27.03 13.37
N VAL A 87 -23.10 27.40 12.23
CA VAL A 87 -22.02 28.41 12.16
C VAL A 87 -22.51 29.76 12.68
N ALA A 88 -23.71 30.21 12.28
CA ALA A 88 -24.25 31.50 12.72
C ALA A 88 -24.48 31.56 14.24
N LYS A 89 -24.97 30.48 14.87
CA LYS A 89 -25.10 30.36 16.33
C LYS A 89 -23.74 30.33 17.03
N ARG A 90 -22.80 29.58 16.46
CA ARG A 90 -21.44 29.49 16.99
C ARG A 90 -20.70 30.83 16.96
N MET A 91 -20.90 31.64 15.92
CA MET A 91 -20.37 33.01 15.85
C MET A 91 -20.99 33.96 16.89
N GLN A 92 -22.16 33.63 17.44
CA GLN A 92 -22.80 34.33 18.55
C GLN A 92 -22.30 33.85 19.92
N GLY A 93 -21.37 32.90 19.96
CA GLY A 93 -20.80 32.35 21.20
C GLY A 93 -21.61 31.21 21.81
N GLU A 94 -22.58 30.64 21.09
CA GLU A 94 -23.31 29.46 21.54
C GLU A 94 -22.48 28.18 21.30
N ASP A 95 -22.57 27.23 22.25
CA ASP A 95 -22.09 25.87 22.04
C ASP A 95 -23.09 25.11 21.15
N VAL A 96 -22.62 24.68 19.97
CA VAL A 96 -23.44 24.01 18.97
C VAL A 96 -22.93 22.60 18.73
N VAL A 97 -23.84 21.63 18.74
CA VAL A 97 -23.53 20.24 18.37
C VAL A 97 -23.26 20.19 16.86
N PRO A 98 -22.18 19.52 16.40
CA PRO A 98 -21.91 19.36 14.97
C PRO A 98 -23.07 18.70 14.22
N VAL A 99 -23.31 19.16 13.00
CA VAL A 99 -24.38 18.63 12.13
C VAL A 99 -24.05 17.24 11.63
N VAL A 100 -22.76 16.96 11.44
CA VAL A 100 -22.23 15.67 11.03
C VAL A 100 -20.87 15.45 11.71
N GLU A 101 -20.60 14.19 12.08
CA GLU A 101 -19.34 13.77 12.67
C GLU A 101 -18.60 12.81 11.72
N PRO A 102 -17.26 12.78 11.75
CA PRO A 102 -16.50 11.76 11.03
C PRO A 102 -16.86 10.35 11.51
N GLU A 103 -16.75 9.38 10.60
CA GLU A 103 -16.94 7.96 10.93
C GLU A 103 -15.96 7.51 12.04
N PRO A 104 -16.36 6.55 12.90
CA PRO A 104 -15.48 6.02 13.93
C PRO A 104 -14.16 5.51 13.33
N GLY A 105 -13.04 6.08 13.79
CA GLY A 105 -11.70 5.71 13.33
C GLY A 105 -11.13 6.60 12.22
N ASP A 106 -11.88 7.57 11.69
CA ASP A 106 -11.35 8.55 10.75
C ASP A 106 -10.31 9.46 11.42
N LYS A 107 -9.03 9.25 11.08
CA LYS A 107 -7.90 9.99 11.65
C LYS A 107 -7.64 11.34 10.96
N ARG A 108 -8.29 11.62 9.83
CA ARG A 108 -8.04 12.82 9.01
C ARG A 108 -8.33 14.11 9.78
N PHE A 109 -9.37 14.08 10.61
CA PHE A 109 -9.85 15.23 11.37
C PHE A 109 -9.50 15.17 12.87
N LYS A 110 -8.42 14.47 13.22
CA LYS A 110 -8.01 14.24 14.63
C LYS A 110 -7.52 15.51 15.34
N ASP A 111 -6.94 16.45 14.59
CA ASP A 111 -6.41 17.70 15.15
C ASP A 111 -7.52 18.61 15.67
N ASP A 112 -7.35 19.16 16.87
CA ASP A 112 -8.37 19.98 17.55
C ASP A 112 -8.74 21.22 16.73
N ILE A 113 -7.85 21.72 15.87
CA ILE A 113 -8.12 22.86 15.00
C ILE A 113 -9.31 22.62 14.04
N TRP A 114 -9.57 21.37 13.66
CA TRP A 114 -10.74 20.98 12.85
C TRP A 114 -12.07 21.12 13.62
N ARG A 115 -12.01 21.28 14.93
CA ARG A 115 -13.17 21.51 15.80
C ARG A 115 -13.17 22.93 16.31
N GLU A 116 -12.04 23.46 16.75
CA GLU A 116 -11.93 24.77 17.41
C GLU A 116 -12.07 25.95 16.45
N ASN A 117 -11.50 25.86 15.24
CA ASN A 117 -11.53 26.96 14.29
C ASN A 117 -12.81 26.92 13.43
N PRO A 118 -13.65 27.98 13.43
CA PRO A 118 -14.93 27.98 12.71
C PRO A 118 -14.80 27.73 11.20
N TYR A 119 -13.71 28.17 10.56
CA TYR A 119 -13.47 27.95 9.14
C TYR A 119 -13.17 26.49 8.83
N PHE A 120 -12.24 25.88 9.57
CA PHE A 120 -11.89 24.46 9.36
C PHE A 120 -13.01 23.52 9.78
N ASP A 121 -13.76 23.88 10.82
CA ASP A 121 -14.95 23.12 11.23
C ASP A 121 -16.05 23.16 10.16
N PHE A 122 -16.32 24.33 9.57
CA PHE A 122 -17.23 24.44 8.43
C PHE A 122 -16.75 23.63 7.21
N LEU A 123 -15.46 23.72 6.88
CA LEU A 123 -14.87 22.98 5.75
C LEU A 123 -14.96 21.46 5.95
N LYS A 124 -14.66 20.97 7.16
CA LYS A 124 -14.84 19.56 7.55
C LYS A 124 -16.30 19.14 7.43
N GLN A 125 -17.23 19.87 8.07
CA GLN A 125 -18.65 19.47 8.09
C GLN A 125 -19.29 19.52 6.70
N SER A 126 -18.95 20.53 5.88
CA SER A 126 -19.42 20.61 4.49
C SER A 126 -18.90 19.46 3.64
N TYR A 127 -17.62 19.09 3.78
CA TYR A 127 -17.04 17.92 3.12
C TYR A 127 -17.75 16.62 3.55
N LEU A 128 -17.97 16.42 4.85
CA LEU A 128 -18.63 15.23 5.37
C LEU A 128 -20.08 15.12 4.90
N LEU A 129 -20.84 16.22 4.88
CA LEU A 129 -22.21 16.26 4.35
C LEU A 129 -22.25 15.91 2.86
N ALA A 130 -21.34 16.46 2.06
CA ALA A 130 -21.25 16.14 0.64
C ALA A 130 -20.85 14.67 0.43
N SER A 131 -19.89 14.17 1.21
CA SER A 131 -19.40 12.79 1.17
C SER A 131 -20.53 11.80 1.45
N GLN A 132 -21.25 12.00 2.55
CA GLN A 132 -22.38 11.16 2.94
C GLN A 132 -23.50 11.21 1.91
N SER A 133 -23.86 12.41 1.43
CA SER A 133 -24.89 12.56 0.40
C SER A 133 -24.55 11.82 -0.89
N ILE A 134 -23.30 11.91 -1.38
CA ILE A 134 -22.88 11.20 -2.60
C ILE A 134 -22.91 9.68 -2.37
N LEU A 135 -22.37 9.20 -1.25
CA LEU A 135 -22.35 7.76 -0.94
C LEU A 135 -23.76 7.18 -0.77
N ASP A 136 -24.63 7.88 -0.04
CA ASP A 136 -26.01 7.45 0.17
C ASP A 136 -26.79 7.43 -1.15
N THR A 137 -26.52 8.38 -2.05
CA THR A 137 -27.11 8.38 -3.39
C THR A 137 -26.67 7.16 -4.20
N VAL A 138 -25.37 6.85 -4.19
CA VAL A 138 -24.82 5.70 -4.92
C VAL A 138 -25.37 4.38 -4.36
N ARG A 139 -25.40 4.22 -3.04
CA ARG A 139 -25.89 3.02 -2.35
C ARG A 139 -27.42 2.85 -2.44
N GLY A 140 -28.16 3.95 -2.58
CA GLY A 140 -29.62 3.96 -2.71
C GLY A 140 -30.13 3.47 -4.07
N ILE A 141 -29.26 3.27 -5.07
CA ILE A 141 -29.64 2.78 -6.40
C ILE A 141 -29.73 1.25 -6.37
N GLU A 142 -30.94 0.73 -6.26
CA GLU A 142 -31.24 -0.70 -6.07
C GLU A 142 -31.11 -1.52 -7.36
N SER A 143 -30.99 -0.86 -8.52
CA SER A 143 -31.07 -1.47 -9.84
C SER A 143 -29.72 -1.87 -10.46
N LEU A 144 -28.64 -1.87 -9.68
CA LEU A 144 -27.31 -2.32 -10.10
C LEU A 144 -27.08 -3.79 -9.74
N ASP A 145 -26.34 -4.51 -10.60
CA ASP A 145 -25.87 -5.85 -10.23
C ASP A 145 -24.88 -5.75 -9.05
N PRO A 146 -24.83 -6.74 -8.13
CA PRO A 146 -24.04 -6.64 -6.90
C PRO A 146 -22.56 -6.31 -7.11
N LYS A 147 -21.94 -6.90 -8.14
CA LYS A 147 -20.50 -6.67 -8.43
C LYS A 147 -20.25 -5.26 -8.96
N THR A 148 -21.17 -4.71 -9.76
CA THR A 148 -21.07 -3.31 -10.20
C THR A 148 -21.35 -2.36 -9.04
N ALA A 149 -22.34 -2.66 -8.20
CA ALA A 149 -22.64 -1.85 -7.01
C ALA A 149 -21.42 -1.74 -6.09
N GLU A 150 -20.75 -2.85 -5.78
CA GLU A 150 -19.51 -2.87 -4.98
C GLU A 150 -18.40 -2.04 -5.62
N LYS A 151 -18.17 -2.19 -6.94
CA LYS A 151 -17.15 -1.41 -7.66
C LYS A 151 -17.44 0.09 -7.62
N VAL A 152 -18.68 0.48 -7.90
CA VAL A 152 -19.06 1.90 -7.91
C VAL A 152 -18.92 2.47 -6.50
N ASP A 153 -19.42 1.78 -5.49
CA ASP A 153 -19.32 2.18 -4.08
C ASP A 153 -17.85 2.33 -3.64
N PHE A 154 -16.98 1.38 -4.01
CA PHE A 154 -15.53 1.46 -3.79
C PHE A 154 -14.89 2.68 -4.48
N TYR A 155 -15.08 2.84 -5.79
CA TYR A 155 -14.45 3.94 -6.53
C TYR A 155 -15.00 5.31 -6.14
N THR A 156 -16.29 5.40 -5.79
CA THR A 156 -16.88 6.62 -5.24
C THR A 156 -16.25 6.97 -3.91
N ARG A 157 -16.03 6.01 -2.99
CA ARG A 157 -15.26 6.25 -1.75
C ARG A 157 -13.87 6.78 -2.06
N GLN A 158 -13.12 6.11 -2.93
CA GLN A 158 -11.76 6.55 -3.30
C GLN A 158 -11.74 7.98 -3.87
N TYR A 159 -12.72 8.33 -4.71
CA TYR A 159 -12.83 9.67 -5.28
C TYR A 159 -13.14 10.74 -4.21
N ILE A 160 -14.11 10.45 -3.33
CA ILE A 160 -14.48 11.34 -2.22
C ILE A 160 -13.30 11.52 -1.25
N GLU A 161 -12.59 10.45 -0.93
CA GLU A 161 -11.41 10.49 -0.07
C GLU A 161 -10.26 11.28 -0.69
N ALA A 162 -10.05 11.19 -2.01
CA ALA A 162 -9.07 11.99 -2.73
C ALA A 162 -9.39 13.50 -2.65
N LEU A 163 -10.67 13.86 -2.62
CA LEU A 163 -11.13 15.24 -2.47
C LEU A 163 -11.16 15.75 -1.02
N ALA A 164 -10.72 14.95 -0.05
CA ALA A 164 -10.68 15.37 1.35
C ALA A 164 -9.84 16.66 1.52
N PRO A 165 -10.30 17.63 2.32
CA PRO A 165 -9.59 18.90 2.51
C PRO A 165 -8.20 18.71 3.14
N THR A 166 -7.97 17.58 3.82
CA THR A 166 -6.66 17.20 4.34
C THR A 166 -5.61 16.93 3.26
N ASN A 167 -6.01 16.65 2.02
CA ASN A 167 -5.09 16.31 0.94
C ASN A 167 -4.50 17.54 0.24
N PHE A 168 -5.03 18.74 0.49
CA PHE A 168 -4.58 19.97 -0.17
C PHE A 168 -3.93 20.92 0.83
N ALA A 169 -2.76 21.45 0.47
CA ALA A 169 -1.97 22.31 1.34
C ALA A 169 -2.73 23.55 1.85
N ILE A 170 -3.58 24.14 1.01
CA ILE A 170 -4.33 25.37 1.32
C ILE A 170 -5.53 25.15 2.24
N SER A 171 -5.98 23.91 2.40
CA SER A 171 -7.12 23.55 3.26
C SER A 171 -6.71 22.66 4.44
N ASN A 172 -5.45 22.24 4.50
CA ASN A 172 -4.92 21.44 5.60
C ASN A 172 -4.29 22.35 6.67
N PRO A 173 -4.90 22.46 7.87
CA PRO A 173 -4.42 23.35 8.92
C PRO A 173 -3.02 22.99 9.43
N GLN A 174 -2.65 21.71 9.44
CA GLN A 174 -1.32 21.27 9.85
C GLN A 174 -0.26 21.69 8.83
N VAL A 175 -0.58 21.60 7.54
CA VAL A 175 0.31 22.07 6.47
C VAL A 175 0.45 23.58 6.52
N ILE A 176 -0.66 24.32 6.69
CA ILE A 176 -0.63 25.78 6.82
C ILE A 176 0.24 26.20 8.01
N LYS A 177 0.02 25.59 9.19
CA LYS A 177 0.81 25.84 10.39
C LYS A 177 2.29 25.54 10.17
N ALA A 178 2.62 24.36 9.64
CA ALA A 178 4.01 23.99 9.35
C ALA A 178 4.65 24.97 8.35
N THR A 179 3.89 25.44 7.36
CA THR A 179 4.35 26.41 6.36
C THR A 179 4.67 27.76 6.99
N LEU A 180 3.81 28.25 7.89
CA LEU A 180 4.06 29.47 8.65
C LEU A 180 5.27 29.32 9.58
N ASP A 181 5.32 28.24 10.35
CA ASP A 181 6.38 27.96 11.33
C ASP A 181 7.75 27.81 10.65
N SER A 182 7.80 27.18 9.46
CA SER A 182 9.04 26.98 8.70
C SER A 182 9.34 28.07 7.67
N GLY A 183 8.50 29.10 7.55
CA GLY A 183 8.64 30.12 6.50
C GLY A 183 8.60 29.55 5.07
N GLY A 184 7.82 28.50 4.82
CA GLY A 184 7.68 27.84 3.51
C GLY A 184 8.64 26.68 3.22
N GLU A 185 9.63 26.44 4.09
CA GLU A 185 10.66 25.42 3.86
C GLU A 185 10.11 23.97 3.78
N ASN A 186 9.01 23.66 4.48
CA ASN A 186 8.32 22.37 4.37
C ASN A 186 7.85 22.07 2.93
N LEU A 187 7.25 23.05 2.25
CA LEU A 187 6.74 22.91 0.88
C LEU A 187 7.91 22.78 -0.10
N ARG A 188 8.97 23.57 0.09
CA ARG A 188 10.17 23.50 -0.74
C ARG A 188 10.83 22.12 -0.68
N LYS A 189 11.03 21.59 0.54
CA LYS A 189 11.58 20.24 0.74
C LYS A 189 10.68 19.16 0.16
N GLY A 190 9.37 19.22 0.41
CA GLY A 190 8.41 18.25 -0.13
C GLY A 190 8.37 18.24 -1.66
N PHE A 191 8.46 19.42 -2.28
CA PHE A 191 8.51 19.54 -3.73
C PHE A 191 9.82 19.00 -4.32
N ALA A 192 10.97 19.30 -3.71
CA ALA A 192 12.25 18.72 -4.12
C ALA A 192 12.26 17.18 -4.01
N GLN A 193 11.63 16.62 -2.96
CA GLN A 193 11.45 15.17 -2.81
C GLN A 193 10.56 14.60 -3.91
N MET A 194 9.45 15.27 -4.24
CA MET A 194 8.54 14.85 -5.31
C MET A 194 9.24 14.78 -6.67
N LEU A 195 10.12 15.74 -6.98
CA LEU A 195 10.91 15.73 -8.22
C LEU A 195 11.90 14.57 -8.27
N GLN A 196 12.62 14.31 -7.17
CA GLN A 196 13.52 13.15 -7.08
C GLN A 196 12.78 11.84 -7.29
N ASP A 197 11.57 11.72 -6.73
CA ASP A 197 10.72 10.55 -6.91
C ASP A 197 10.23 10.39 -8.36
N LEU A 198 9.94 11.50 -9.04
CA LEU A 198 9.53 11.55 -10.45
C LEU A 198 10.69 11.20 -11.40
N GLU A 199 11.87 11.77 -11.17
CA GLU A 199 13.10 11.46 -11.91
C GLU A 199 13.45 9.98 -11.77
N ARG A 200 13.40 9.43 -10.54
CA ARG A 200 13.66 8.02 -10.29
C ARG A 200 12.66 7.11 -10.99
N GLY A 201 11.39 7.51 -11.06
CA GLY A 201 10.38 6.78 -11.79
C GLY A 201 10.31 7.09 -13.28
N LYS A 202 11.27 7.86 -13.82
CA LYS A 202 11.32 8.22 -15.26
C LYS A 202 10.01 8.83 -15.75
N GLY A 203 9.42 9.70 -14.94
CA GLY A 203 8.13 10.32 -15.20
C GLY A 203 6.96 9.72 -14.43
N GLU A 204 7.10 8.54 -13.83
CA GLU A 204 6.14 8.02 -12.83
C GLU A 204 6.53 8.45 -11.42
N LEU A 205 5.55 8.85 -10.60
CA LEU A 205 5.83 9.21 -9.21
C LEU A 205 6.10 7.95 -8.39
N ARG A 206 7.36 7.52 -8.33
CA ARG A 206 7.78 6.40 -7.48
C ARG A 206 8.18 6.98 -6.13
N ILE A 207 7.28 6.98 -5.15
CA ILE A 207 7.50 7.61 -3.84
C ILE A 207 8.55 6.85 -3.00
N LYS A 208 9.54 7.57 -2.43
CA LYS A 208 10.58 6.97 -1.57
C LYS A 208 10.03 6.76 -0.16
N MET A 209 9.74 5.51 0.21
CA MET A 209 9.27 5.17 1.56
C MET A 209 10.39 4.94 2.58
N THR A 210 11.61 4.66 2.12
CA THR A 210 12.78 4.40 2.97
C THR A 210 14.05 4.83 2.26
N ASP A 211 15.13 5.02 3.02
CA ASP A 211 16.45 5.13 2.42
C ASP A 211 16.87 3.82 1.74
N LEU A 212 17.15 3.89 0.43
CA LEU A 212 17.50 2.73 -0.39
C LEU A 212 18.99 2.38 -0.23
N ASP A 213 19.82 3.37 0.05
CA ASP A 213 21.27 3.21 0.22
C ASP A 213 21.62 2.73 1.65
N ALA A 214 20.65 2.77 2.56
CA ALA A 214 20.83 2.32 3.94
C ALA A 214 20.92 0.79 4.08
N PHE A 215 20.52 0.02 3.06
CA PHE A 215 20.43 -1.43 3.12
C PHE A 215 21.22 -2.13 2.02
N GLU A 216 22.12 -3.01 2.43
CA GLU A 216 22.93 -3.84 1.55
C GLU A 216 22.68 -5.32 1.88
N LEU A 217 22.12 -6.04 0.89
CA LEU A 217 21.79 -7.46 1.00
C LEU A 217 23.04 -8.29 1.32
N GLY A 218 22.94 -9.15 2.32
CA GLY A 218 24.05 -9.97 2.81
C GLY A 218 25.05 -9.23 3.70
N LYS A 219 24.93 -7.91 3.88
CA LYS A 219 25.78 -7.13 4.80
C LYS A 219 25.04 -6.63 6.03
N ASN A 220 23.85 -6.05 5.85
CA ASN A 220 23.06 -5.51 6.96
C ASN A 220 21.58 -5.92 6.96
N ILE A 221 21.18 -6.69 5.95
CA ILE A 221 19.89 -7.36 5.79
C ILE A 221 20.11 -8.73 5.16
N ALA A 222 19.32 -9.76 5.50
CA ALA A 222 19.54 -11.15 5.05
C ALA A 222 20.93 -11.69 5.40
N VAL A 223 21.35 -11.45 6.65
CA VAL A 223 22.71 -11.74 7.12
C VAL A 223 22.80 -13.06 7.89
N THR A 224 21.74 -13.86 7.97
CA THR A 224 21.79 -15.15 8.66
C THR A 224 22.73 -16.07 7.87
N PRO A 225 23.79 -16.63 8.49
CA PRO A 225 24.76 -17.43 7.78
C PRO A 225 24.12 -18.64 7.10
N GLY A 226 24.40 -18.83 5.82
CA GLY A 226 23.88 -19.93 5.02
C GLY A 226 24.57 -20.02 3.67
N LYS A 227 24.18 -21.02 2.87
CA LYS A 227 24.72 -21.25 1.53
C LYS A 227 23.65 -21.80 0.59
N VAL A 228 23.83 -21.55 -0.71
CA VAL A 228 23.07 -22.23 -1.75
C VAL A 228 23.55 -23.69 -1.80
N VAL A 229 22.62 -24.64 -1.68
CA VAL A 229 22.92 -26.08 -1.72
C VAL A 229 22.35 -26.78 -2.94
N PHE A 230 21.39 -26.17 -3.60
CA PHE A 230 20.76 -26.69 -4.82
C PHE A 230 20.17 -25.53 -5.63
N GLN A 231 20.04 -25.70 -6.95
CA GLN A 231 19.48 -24.68 -7.83
C GLN A 231 18.79 -25.30 -9.05
N THR A 232 17.73 -24.65 -9.49
CA THR A 232 17.02 -24.88 -10.76
C THR A 232 16.97 -23.56 -11.54
N PRO A 233 16.48 -23.55 -12.79
CA PRO A 233 16.20 -22.30 -13.50
C PRO A 233 15.27 -21.34 -12.74
N LEU A 234 14.37 -21.85 -11.88
CA LEU A 234 13.40 -21.03 -11.14
C LEU A 234 13.85 -20.61 -9.73
N MET A 235 14.73 -21.37 -9.08
CA MET A 235 15.07 -21.08 -7.68
C MET A 235 16.46 -21.54 -7.26
N GLN A 236 16.94 -20.93 -6.18
CA GLN A 236 18.05 -21.41 -5.38
C GLN A 236 17.53 -21.90 -4.02
N LEU A 237 17.93 -23.10 -3.61
CA LEU A 237 17.65 -23.61 -2.27
C LEU A 237 18.78 -23.20 -1.33
N LEU A 238 18.44 -22.40 -0.32
CA LEU A 238 19.35 -21.99 0.74
C LEU A 238 19.26 -22.96 1.90
N GLN A 239 20.40 -23.40 2.42
CA GLN A 239 20.50 -24.06 3.73
C GLN A 239 21.25 -23.12 4.68
N TYR A 240 20.63 -22.83 5.82
CA TYR A 240 21.24 -21.99 6.85
C TYR A 240 22.17 -22.81 7.75
N SER A 241 23.27 -22.19 8.17
CA SER A 241 24.25 -22.81 9.07
C SER A 241 23.63 -22.96 10.47
N PRO A 242 23.75 -24.14 11.12
CA PRO A 242 23.22 -24.33 12.46
C PRO A 242 23.90 -23.40 13.47
N SER A 243 23.15 -22.87 14.43
CA SER A 243 23.66 -22.06 15.54
C SER A 243 23.61 -22.79 16.90
N THR A 244 23.28 -24.08 16.89
CA THR A 244 23.14 -24.96 18.05
C THR A 244 23.97 -26.23 17.85
N GLU A 245 24.35 -26.90 18.94
CA GLU A 245 25.13 -28.16 18.89
C GLU A 245 24.31 -29.33 18.34
N THR A 246 23.01 -29.34 18.62
CA THR A 246 22.06 -30.34 18.16
C THR A 246 20.85 -29.67 17.54
N VAL A 247 20.26 -30.33 16.54
CA VAL A 247 19.09 -29.85 15.81
C VAL A 247 18.00 -30.91 15.82
N PHE A 248 16.76 -30.49 15.56
CA PHE A 248 15.66 -31.43 15.31
C PHE A 248 15.97 -32.27 14.06
N ALA A 249 15.66 -33.57 14.12
CA ALA A 249 15.88 -34.49 13.00
C ALA A 249 15.17 -33.99 11.73
N ARG A 250 13.90 -33.59 11.85
CA ARG A 250 13.12 -33.14 10.69
C ARG A 250 13.45 -31.68 10.32
N PRO A 251 13.88 -31.42 9.07
CA PRO A 251 14.14 -30.06 8.61
C PRO A 251 12.88 -29.21 8.49
N LEU A 252 13.08 -27.89 8.42
CA LEU A 252 12.07 -26.89 8.14
C LEU A 252 12.29 -26.29 6.74
N LEU A 253 11.36 -26.50 5.82
CA LEU A 253 11.33 -25.86 4.50
C LEU A 253 10.43 -24.62 4.54
N ILE A 254 10.94 -23.48 4.07
CA ILE A 254 10.15 -22.26 3.89
C ILE A 254 9.98 -21.97 2.40
N VAL A 255 8.73 -21.83 1.98
CA VAL A 255 8.28 -21.48 0.62
C VAL A 255 7.74 -20.04 0.64
N PRO A 256 8.59 -19.03 0.34
CA PRO A 256 8.18 -17.63 0.31
C PRO A 256 7.40 -17.30 -0.98
N PRO A 257 6.74 -16.12 -1.06
CA PRO A 257 6.17 -15.65 -2.32
C PRO A 257 7.30 -15.28 -3.31
N TRP A 258 6.99 -15.25 -4.61
CA TRP A 258 7.89 -14.75 -5.65
C TRP A 258 7.58 -13.31 -6.09
N ILE A 259 6.48 -12.71 -5.61
CA ILE A 259 6.16 -11.28 -5.82
C ILE A 259 7.20 -10.38 -5.13
N ASN A 260 7.57 -10.75 -3.90
CA ASN A 260 8.63 -10.11 -3.12
C ASN A 260 9.75 -11.11 -2.85
N LYS A 261 10.91 -10.65 -2.38
CA LYS A 261 12.04 -11.53 -2.09
C LYS A 261 11.92 -12.21 -0.71
N PHE A 262 12.52 -13.38 -0.58
CA PHE A 262 12.44 -14.24 0.61
C PHE A 262 12.92 -13.56 1.90
N TYR A 263 13.82 -12.58 1.80
CA TYR A 263 14.47 -11.94 2.96
C TYR A 263 13.52 -11.10 3.82
N ILE A 264 12.24 -10.97 3.46
CA ILE A 264 11.22 -10.48 4.39
C ILE A 264 11.15 -11.32 5.68
N LEU A 265 11.53 -12.61 5.61
CA LEU A 265 11.66 -13.50 6.76
C LEU A 265 13.08 -13.51 7.37
N ASP A 266 14.02 -12.78 6.76
CA ASP A 266 15.41 -12.64 7.20
C ASP A 266 15.88 -11.19 7.08
N LEU A 267 15.21 -10.26 7.75
CA LEU A 267 15.57 -8.84 7.68
C LEU A 267 16.86 -8.55 8.47
N LYS A 268 16.76 -7.92 9.63
CA LYS A 268 17.89 -7.72 10.55
C LYS A 268 17.92 -8.87 11.56
N PRO A 269 19.07 -9.15 12.21
CA PRO A 269 19.15 -10.22 13.21
C PRO A 269 18.07 -10.16 14.31
N LYS A 270 17.67 -8.95 14.72
CA LYS A 270 16.65 -8.74 15.76
C LYS A 270 15.21 -9.05 15.34
N ASN A 271 14.94 -9.13 14.04
CA ASN A 271 13.61 -9.37 13.48
C ASN A 271 13.65 -10.37 12.32
N SER A 272 14.63 -11.28 12.35
CA SER A 272 14.74 -12.40 11.41
C SER A 272 14.07 -13.62 12.01
N PHE A 273 12.99 -14.07 11.36
CA PHE A 273 12.34 -15.33 11.71
C PHE A 273 13.26 -16.51 11.40
N ILE A 274 13.97 -16.45 10.27
CA ILE A 274 14.90 -17.50 9.86
C ILE A 274 16.01 -17.68 10.89
N LYS A 275 16.64 -16.58 11.33
CA LYS A 275 17.65 -16.62 12.39
C LYS A 275 17.08 -17.23 13.66
N TRP A 276 15.91 -16.78 14.08
CA TRP A 276 15.25 -17.29 15.27
C TRP A 276 15.00 -18.80 15.17
N ALA A 277 14.50 -19.30 14.03
CA ALA A 277 14.23 -20.72 13.82
C ALA A 277 15.52 -21.56 13.86
N VAL A 278 16.60 -21.08 13.26
CA VAL A 278 17.93 -21.71 13.35
C VAL A 278 18.41 -21.75 14.81
N ASP A 279 18.24 -20.65 15.56
CA ASP A 279 18.59 -20.56 16.99
C ASP A 279 17.71 -21.45 17.88
N GLN A 280 16.50 -21.83 17.43
CA GLN A 280 15.65 -22.82 18.11
C GLN A 280 16.07 -24.27 17.82
N GLY A 281 17.09 -24.50 16.98
CA GLY A 281 17.57 -25.84 16.64
C GLY A 281 16.88 -26.48 15.43
N PHE A 282 16.25 -25.70 14.55
CA PHE A 282 15.80 -26.24 13.26
C PHE A 282 16.92 -26.21 12.23
N THR A 283 17.03 -27.28 11.42
CA THR A 283 17.73 -27.21 10.14
C THR A 283 16.81 -26.51 9.15
N VAL A 284 17.11 -25.25 8.83
CA VAL A 284 16.23 -24.40 8.00
C VAL A 284 16.69 -24.36 6.55
N PHE A 285 15.75 -24.63 5.65
CA PHE A 285 15.88 -24.47 4.21
C PHE A 285 14.90 -23.43 3.69
N VAL A 286 15.31 -22.61 2.73
CA VAL A 286 14.47 -21.56 2.14
C VAL A 286 14.61 -21.58 0.63
N ILE A 287 13.48 -21.55 -0.08
CA ILE A 287 13.47 -21.36 -1.53
C ILE A 287 13.67 -19.86 -1.84
N SER A 288 14.73 -19.53 -2.56
CA SER A 288 14.99 -18.19 -3.09
C SER A 288 14.66 -18.16 -4.58
N TRP A 289 13.48 -17.63 -4.91
CA TRP A 289 13.03 -17.52 -6.30
C TRP A 289 13.86 -16.53 -7.13
N ILE A 290 14.16 -16.92 -8.36
CA ILE A 290 14.82 -16.08 -9.36
C ILE A 290 13.90 -14.91 -9.73
N ASN A 291 14.49 -13.76 -10.11
CA ASN A 291 13.73 -12.69 -10.74
C ASN A 291 13.63 -13.03 -12.24
N PRO A 292 12.44 -13.34 -12.78
CA PRO A 292 12.33 -13.86 -14.13
C PRO A 292 12.76 -12.82 -15.17
N ASP A 293 13.42 -13.30 -16.22
CA ASP A 293 13.67 -12.55 -17.45
C ASP A 293 12.93 -13.22 -18.63
N GLU A 294 13.20 -12.76 -19.85
CA GLU A 294 12.57 -13.27 -21.07
C GLU A 294 12.74 -14.80 -21.26
N SER A 295 13.78 -15.40 -20.70
CA SER A 295 14.02 -16.85 -20.82
C SER A 295 13.02 -17.70 -20.02
N LEU A 296 12.33 -17.10 -19.06
CA LEU A 296 11.33 -17.75 -18.21
C LEU A 296 9.90 -17.33 -18.55
N ALA A 297 9.67 -16.67 -19.70
CA ALA A 297 8.36 -16.14 -20.09
C ALA A 297 7.29 -17.22 -20.28
N GLU A 298 7.69 -18.41 -20.73
CA GLU A 298 6.79 -19.54 -20.97
C GLU A 298 6.56 -20.41 -19.72
N ARG A 299 7.07 -19.99 -18.56
CA ARG A 299 6.90 -20.73 -17.30
C ARG A 299 5.52 -20.52 -16.74
N ASP A 300 4.87 -21.61 -16.34
CA ASP A 300 3.55 -21.60 -15.75
C ASP A 300 3.57 -21.98 -14.25
N PHE A 301 2.40 -22.08 -13.62
CA PHE A 301 2.32 -22.41 -12.20
C PHE A 301 2.79 -23.84 -11.89
N GLU A 302 2.68 -24.77 -12.84
CA GLU A 302 3.13 -26.15 -12.67
C GLU A 302 4.65 -26.22 -12.59
N ASP A 303 5.36 -25.43 -13.38
CA ASP A 303 6.82 -25.33 -13.31
C ASP A 303 7.32 -24.92 -11.91
N TYR A 304 6.64 -23.99 -11.24
CA TYR A 304 7.00 -23.58 -9.87
C TYR A 304 6.77 -24.70 -8.84
N LEU A 305 5.81 -25.60 -9.10
CA LEU A 305 5.58 -26.76 -8.25
C LEU A 305 6.67 -27.82 -8.49
N LEU A 306 6.95 -28.15 -9.75
CA LEU A 306 7.89 -29.19 -10.15
C LEU A 306 9.35 -28.78 -9.89
N GLU A 307 9.80 -27.66 -10.46
CA GLU A 307 11.17 -27.15 -10.35
C GLU A 307 11.42 -26.29 -9.10
N GLY A 308 10.37 -26.02 -8.32
CA GLY A 308 10.44 -25.32 -7.05
C GLY A 308 10.24 -26.25 -5.86
N THR A 309 8.99 -26.41 -5.40
CA THR A 309 8.73 -27.07 -4.11
C THR A 309 9.10 -28.55 -4.12
N LEU A 310 8.79 -29.30 -5.18
CA LEU A 310 9.13 -30.73 -5.25
C LEU A 310 10.64 -30.95 -5.39
N ALA A 311 11.30 -30.21 -6.28
CA ALA A 311 12.76 -30.25 -6.41
C ALA A 311 13.47 -29.87 -5.10
N ALA A 312 12.93 -28.92 -4.33
CA ALA A 312 13.46 -28.59 -3.02
C ALA A 312 13.34 -29.75 -2.02
N LEU A 313 12.21 -30.46 -1.99
CA LEU A 313 12.04 -31.65 -1.14
C LEU A 313 13.06 -32.74 -1.49
N ASP A 314 13.28 -33.00 -2.78
CA ASP A 314 14.28 -33.98 -3.24
C ASP A 314 15.70 -33.59 -2.83
N ALA A 315 16.05 -32.31 -2.98
CA ALA A 315 17.35 -31.80 -2.58
C ALA A 315 17.58 -31.85 -1.06
N ILE A 316 16.53 -31.59 -0.26
CA ILE A 316 16.60 -31.70 1.21
C ILE A 316 16.83 -33.15 1.64
N GLU A 317 16.09 -34.08 1.06
CA GLU A 317 16.23 -35.51 1.35
C GLU A 317 17.64 -36.00 0.98
N GLN A 318 18.18 -35.58 -0.17
CA GLN A 318 19.56 -35.88 -0.55
C GLN A 318 20.60 -35.26 0.40
N ALA A 319 20.38 -34.03 0.86
CA ALA A 319 21.32 -33.32 1.72
C ALA A 319 21.32 -33.81 3.18
N THR A 320 20.18 -34.31 3.67
CA THR A 320 19.97 -34.61 5.10
C THR A 320 19.72 -36.08 5.40
N GLY A 321 19.29 -36.86 4.41
CA GLY A 321 18.79 -38.23 4.59
C GLY A 321 17.36 -38.30 5.15
N GLU A 322 16.73 -37.16 5.47
CA GLU A 322 15.38 -37.11 6.02
C GLU A 322 14.35 -37.00 4.90
N SER A 323 13.50 -38.02 4.78
CA SER A 323 12.48 -38.10 3.73
C SER A 323 11.21 -37.29 4.02
N ALA A 324 11.18 -36.59 5.17
CA ALA A 324 10.04 -35.78 5.55
C ALA A 324 10.42 -34.48 6.26
N VAL A 325 9.73 -33.40 5.89
CA VAL A 325 9.98 -32.04 6.41
C VAL A 325 8.76 -31.46 7.13
N ASN A 326 8.98 -30.43 7.93
CA ASN A 326 7.94 -29.45 8.24
C ASN A 326 8.02 -28.32 7.20
N ALA A 327 6.89 -27.79 6.77
CA ALA A 327 6.83 -26.76 5.74
C ALA A 327 6.12 -25.48 6.22
N ILE A 328 6.64 -24.32 5.84
CA ILE A 328 5.98 -23.02 5.98
C ILE A 328 5.75 -22.45 4.60
N GLY A 329 4.52 -22.03 4.32
CA GLY A 329 4.18 -21.26 3.13
C GLY A 329 3.82 -19.83 3.51
N TYR A 330 4.39 -18.83 2.83
CA TYR A 330 4.12 -17.42 3.09
C TYR A 330 3.45 -16.75 1.89
N CYS A 331 2.33 -16.05 2.11
CA CYS A 331 1.58 -15.36 1.06
C CYS A 331 1.30 -16.32 -0.12
N LEU A 332 1.65 -15.94 -1.36
CA LEU A 332 1.52 -16.76 -2.57
C LEU A 332 2.33 -18.08 -2.51
N GLY A 333 3.45 -18.10 -1.79
CA GLY A 333 4.20 -19.33 -1.54
C GLY A 333 3.41 -20.35 -0.72
N GLY A 334 2.47 -19.90 0.11
CA GLY A 334 1.51 -20.78 0.77
C GLY A 334 0.47 -21.34 -0.17
N THR A 335 -0.01 -20.58 -1.15
CA THR A 335 -0.90 -21.10 -2.21
C THR A 335 -0.21 -22.23 -2.97
N LEU A 336 1.06 -22.03 -3.35
CA LEU A 336 1.87 -23.07 -3.98
C LEU A 336 2.08 -24.30 -3.07
N LEU A 337 2.36 -24.08 -1.78
CA LEU A 337 2.51 -25.17 -0.81
C LEU A 337 1.23 -26.00 -0.67
N MET A 338 0.05 -25.37 -0.67
CA MET A 338 -1.22 -26.11 -0.65
C MET A 338 -1.40 -26.98 -1.90
N CYS A 339 -1.12 -26.45 -3.09
CA CYS A 339 -1.14 -27.23 -4.32
C CYS A 339 -0.15 -28.39 -4.25
N THR A 340 1.03 -28.17 -3.67
CA THR A 340 2.04 -29.21 -3.46
C THR A 340 1.53 -30.30 -2.51
N LEU A 341 0.86 -29.95 -1.40
CA LEU A 341 0.25 -30.92 -0.49
C LEU A 341 -0.81 -31.77 -1.19
N ALA A 342 -1.69 -31.14 -1.98
CA ALA A 342 -2.71 -31.84 -2.74
C ALA A 342 -2.09 -32.80 -3.79
N TYR A 343 -1.06 -32.34 -4.50
CA TYR A 343 -0.32 -33.15 -5.47
C TYR A 343 0.36 -34.36 -4.80
N LEU A 344 1.05 -34.13 -3.67
CA LEU A 344 1.70 -35.21 -2.91
C LEU A 344 0.67 -36.22 -2.39
N ALA A 345 -0.51 -35.78 -1.95
CA ALA A 345 -1.58 -36.68 -1.53
C ALA A 345 -2.11 -37.53 -2.70
N ALA A 346 -2.38 -36.89 -3.85
CA ALA A 346 -2.87 -37.57 -5.05
C ALA A 346 -1.87 -38.60 -5.62
N THR A 347 -0.57 -38.36 -5.45
CA THR A 347 0.50 -39.24 -5.96
C THR A 347 1.02 -40.25 -4.93
N GLY A 348 0.42 -40.34 -3.74
CA GLY A 348 0.82 -41.30 -2.70
C GLY A 348 2.10 -40.92 -1.92
N ASN A 349 2.47 -39.63 -1.94
CA ASN A 349 3.66 -39.06 -1.31
C ASN A 349 3.35 -38.08 -0.15
N ALA A 350 2.13 -38.10 0.39
CA ALA A 350 1.70 -37.19 1.46
C ALA A 350 2.65 -37.21 2.69
N GLN A 351 3.32 -38.33 2.94
CA GLN A 351 4.24 -38.51 4.05
C GLN A 351 5.47 -37.58 4.03
N ARG A 352 5.81 -36.99 2.87
CA ARG A 352 6.98 -36.11 2.68
C ARG A 352 6.85 -34.76 3.41
N ILE A 353 5.64 -34.32 3.73
CA ILE A 353 5.40 -33.12 4.55
C ILE A 353 4.60 -33.53 5.78
N LYS A 354 5.22 -33.44 6.97
CA LYS A 354 4.59 -33.84 8.25
C LYS A 354 3.70 -32.78 8.85
N SER A 355 4.05 -31.52 8.65
CA SER A 355 3.23 -30.38 9.05
C SER A 355 3.40 -29.27 8.02
N ALA A 356 2.32 -28.52 7.80
CA ALA A 356 2.30 -27.34 6.96
C ALA A 356 1.74 -26.17 7.76
N THR A 357 2.42 -25.03 7.73
CA THR A 357 2.00 -23.79 8.40
C THR A 357 1.86 -22.70 7.34
N PHE A 358 0.76 -21.95 7.39
CA PHE A 358 0.45 -20.92 6.40
C PHE A 358 0.49 -19.53 7.03
N PHE A 359 1.40 -18.69 6.57
CA PHE A 359 1.54 -17.30 7.01
C PHE A 359 0.88 -16.38 5.99
N THR A 360 -0.19 -15.70 6.41
CA THR A 360 -0.92 -14.70 5.61
C THR A 360 -1.21 -15.19 4.18
N THR A 361 -1.68 -16.43 4.05
CA THR A 361 -1.94 -17.08 2.76
C THR A 361 -3.44 -17.14 2.53
N LEU A 362 -3.87 -16.64 1.36
CA LEU A 362 -5.22 -16.85 0.88
C LEU A 362 -5.39 -18.26 0.34
N VAL A 363 -6.50 -18.89 0.75
CA VAL A 363 -6.90 -20.23 0.31
C VAL A 363 -8.21 -20.17 -0.45
N ASP A 364 -9.16 -19.42 0.10
CA ASP A 364 -10.38 -19.03 -0.57
C ASP A 364 -10.17 -17.65 -1.20
N PHE A 365 -10.33 -17.57 -2.52
CA PHE A 365 -10.21 -16.35 -3.31
C PHE A 365 -11.59 -15.76 -3.69
N SER A 366 -12.68 -16.26 -3.10
CA SER A 366 -14.02 -15.70 -3.32
C SER A 366 -14.15 -14.28 -2.78
N GLU A 367 -13.47 -13.98 -1.66
CA GLU A 367 -13.40 -12.66 -1.03
C GLU A 367 -11.94 -12.27 -0.79
N VAL A 368 -11.33 -11.54 -1.73
CA VAL A 368 -9.89 -11.18 -1.68
C VAL A 368 -9.59 -9.95 -0.81
N GLY A 369 -10.60 -9.42 -0.11
CA GLY A 369 -10.53 -8.13 0.61
C GLY A 369 -10.78 -6.92 -0.31
N GLU A 370 -10.93 -5.74 0.31
CA GLU A 370 -11.02 -4.43 -0.38
C GLU A 370 -9.65 -3.88 -0.79
#